data_AF-A0A7S0WHX9-F1
#
_entry.id   AF-A0A7S0WHX9-F1
#
_cell.length_a   1.000
_cell.length_b   1.000
_cell.length_c   1.000
_cell.angle_alpha   90.00
_cell.angle_beta   90.00
_cell.angle_gamma   90.00
#
_symmetry.space_group_name_H-M   'P 1'
#
loop_
_entity.id
_entity.type
_entity.pdbx_description
1 polymer ?
#
loop_
_entity_poly.entity_id
_entity_poly.type
_entity_poly.pdbx_seq_one_letter_code
_entity_poly.pdbx_strand_id
1 'polypeptide(L)'
;MSKVFQGTLMAVPSTCPNKDTMLRLWVHEACRVFHDRLINGEDKEYFKRMLAELVNKHGLGASYDDLFVTRTIVFGDFLRMGIEREERKYEEVSDTGKLVALLEDYLDEYNLASTNTLNLVFFLDAV
;
A
#
# COMPACT_ATOMS: atom_id res chain seq x y z
N MET A 1 -4.63 9.01 -14.84
CA MET A 1 -4.37 10.05 -13.82
C MET A 1 -5.46 10.14 -12.76
N SER A 2 -6.75 10.32 -13.11
CA SER A 2 -7.84 10.50 -12.12
C SER A 2 -7.85 9.46 -10.98
N LYS A 3 -7.54 8.19 -11.28
CA LYS A 3 -7.49 7.12 -10.27
C LYS A 3 -6.43 7.31 -9.17
N VAL A 4 -5.27 7.88 -9.49
CA VAL A 4 -4.21 8.15 -8.49
C VAL A 4 -4.70 9.22 -7.52
N PHE A 5 -5.27 10.30 -8.05
CA PHE A 5 -5.87 11.36 -7.23
C PHE A 5 -7.02 10.85 -6.38
N GLN A 6 -7.89 10.01 -6.95
CA GLN A 6 -8.98 9.39 -6.21
C GLN A 6 -8.44 8.55 -5.03
N GLY A 7 -7.38 7.76 -5.25
CA GLY A 7 -6.74 6.99 -4.19
C GLY A 7 -6.13 7.87 -3.10
N THR A 8 -5.42 8.93 -3.49
CA THR A 8 -4.87 9.92 -2.54
C THR A 8 -5.96 10.61 -1.73
N LEU A 9 -7.13 10.87 -2.32
CA LEU A 9 -8.27 11.48 -1.63
C LEU A 9 -8.98 10.55 -0.64
N MET A 10 -8.68 9.24 -0.65
CA MET A 10 -9.16 8.32 0.39
C MET A 10 -8.41 8.51 1.71
N ALA A 11 -7.18 9.05 1.66
CA ALA A 11 -6.46 9.41 2.88
C ALA A 11 -7.03 10.69 3.50
N VAL A 12 -7.08 10.71 4.83
CA VAL A 12 -7.54 11.87 5.60
C VAL A 12 -6.34 12.64 6.15
N PRO A 13 -6.47 13.94 6.45
CA PRO A 13 -5.36 14.72 7.03
C PRO A 13 -4.78 14.12 8.31
N SER A 14 -5.59 13.38 9.07
CA SER A 14 -5.13 12.68 10.28
C SER A 14 -4.21 11.48 10.02
N THR A 15 -4.25 10.87 8.83
CA THR A 15 -3.38 9.75 8.43
C THR A 15 -2.20 10.21 7.58
N CYS A 16 -2.20 11.47 7.13
CA CYS A 16 -1.15 12.06 6.32
C CYS A 16 -0.64 13.40 6.92
N PRO A 17 0.02 13.37 8.09
CA PRO A 17 0.43 14.58 8.79
C PRO A 17 1.65 15.26 8.16
N ASN A 18 2.51 14.49 7.47
CA ASN A 18 3.83 14.94 7.04
C ASN A 18 3.95 14.87 5.51
N LYS A 19 4.77 15.77 4.94
CA LYS A 19 5.11 15.78 3.50
C LYS A 19 5.62 14.42 3.00
N ASP A 20 6.36 13.72 3.84
CA ASP A 20 6.99 12.43 3.55
C ASP A 20 5.94 11.31 3.48
N THR A 21 4.94 11.33 4.38
CA THR A 21 3.78 10.42 4.29
C THR A 21 2.95 10.68 3.03
N MET A 22 2.76 11.95 2.67
CA MET A 22 2.04 12.32 1.43
C MET A 22 2.79 11.84 0.19
N LEU A 23 4.12 11.98 0.18
CA LEU A 23 4.97 11.49 -0.89
C LEU A 23 4.83 9.97 -1.05
N ARG A 24 4.90 9.24 0.06
CA ARG A 24 4.75 7.78 0.06
C ARG A 24 3.37 7.33 -0.43
N LEU A 25 2.31 7.99 0.03
CA LEU A 25 0.94 7.74 -0.43
C LEU A 25 0.83 7.93 -1.95
N TRP A 26 1.41 9.00 -2.48
CA TRP A 26 1.40 9.26 -3.91
C TRP A 26 2.19 8.20 -4.70
N VAL A 27 3.37 7.79 -4.21
CA VAL A 27 4.16 6.71 -4.82
C VAL A 27 3.40 5.38 -4.79
N HIS A 28 2.77 5.04 -3.67
CA HIS A 28 1.95 3.85 -3.52
C HIS A 28 0.81 3.80 -4.55
N GLU A 29 0.03 4.88 -4.66
CA GLU A 29 -1.08 4.97 -5.62
C GLU A 29 -0.59 4.99 -7.07
N ALA A 30 0.57 5.60 -7.35
CA ALA A 30 1.19 5.54 -8.68
C ALA A 30 1.58 4.10 -9.04
N CYS A 31 2.17 3.34 -8.11
CA CYS A 31 2.46 1.92 -8.31
C CYS A 31 1.17 1.12 -8.53
N ARG A 32 0.17 1.24 -7.66
CA ARG A 32 -1.10 0.52 -7.78
C ARG A 32 -1.82 0.77 -9.11
N VAL A 33 -1.80 2.00 -9.62
CA VAL A 33 -2.51 2.36 -10.85
C VAL A 33 -1.74 1.96 -12.11
N PHE A 34 -0.41 2.08 -12.09
CA PHE A 34 0.42 1.90 -13.28
C PHE A 34 1.30 0.65 -13.22
N HIS A 35 2.07 0.47 -12.15
CA HIS A 35 3.02 -0.64 -11.99
C HIS A 35 2.31 -2.01 -12.00
N ASP A 36 1.15 -2.13 -11.37
CA ASP A 36 0.40 -3.41 -11.32
C ASP A 36 -0.14 -3.85 -12.69
N ARG A 37 -0.19 -2.94 -13.67
CA ARG A 37 -0.59 -3.24 -15.05
C ARG A 37 0.58 -3.66 -15.93
N LEU A 38 1.81 -3.51 -15.44
CA LEU A 38 3.01 -3.91 -16.16
C LEU A 38 3.23 -5.40 -15.96
N ILE A 39 3.59 -6.10 -17.05
CA ILE A 39 3.82 -7.55 -17.03
C ILE A 39 5.32 -7.83 -16.98
N ASN A 40 6.12 -7.10 -17.75
CA ASN A 40 7.56 -7.31 -17.85
C ASN A 40 8.30 -6.75 -16.62
N GLY A 41 9.26 -7.51 -16.10
CA GLY A 41 10.12 -7.06 -14.99
C GLY A 41 10.96 -5.83 -15.35
N GLU A 42 11.41 -5.72 -16.60
CA GLU A 42 12.18 -4.57 -17.09
C GLU A 42 11.35 -3.28 -17.07
N ASP A 43 10.09 -3.35 -17.53
CA ASP A 43 9.18 -2.19 -17.51
C ASP A 43 8.85 -1.76 -16.08
N LYS A 44 8.68 -2.73 -15.16
CA LYS A 44 8.46 -2.47 -13.74
C LYS A 44 9.63 -1.75 -13.10
N GLU A 45 10.86 -2.20 -13.38
CA GLU A 45 12.07 -1.58 -12.85
C GLU A 45 12.31 -0.19 -13.45
N TYR A 46 12.07 -0.03 -14.75
CA TYR A 46 12.11 1.27 -15.42
C TYR A 46 11.13 2.25 -14.77
N PHE A 47 9.90 1.82 -14.49
CA PHE A 47 8.90 2.65 -13.84
C PHE A 47 9.31 3.09 -12.44
N LYS A 48 9.88 2.18 -11.62
CA LYS A 48 10.39 2.51 -10.28
C LYS A 48 11.51 3.55 -10.34
N ARG A 49 12.45 3.41 -11.29
CA ARG A 49 13.54 4.36 -11.51
C ARG A 49 13.02 5.74 -11.93
N MET A 50 12.09 5.76 -12.89
CA MET A 50 11.44 7.00 -13.33
C MET A 50 10.72 7.72 -12.18
N LEU A 51 10.04 6.98 -11.30
CA LEU A 51 9.42 7.55 -10.09
C LEU A 51 10.46 8.17 -9.16
N ALA A 52 11.54 7.45 -8.85
CA ALA A 52 12.60 7.96 -8.00
C ALA A 52 13.28 9.22 -8.58
N GLU A 53 13.51 9.26 -9.90
CA GLU A 53 14.04 10.43 -10.59
C GLU A 53 13.09 11.64 -10.50
N LEU A 54 11.78 11.41 -10.68
CA LEU A 54 10.78 12.48 -10.58
C LEU A 54 10.74 13.07 -9.16
N VAL A 55 10.76 12.22 -8.15
CA VAL A 55 10.79 12.62 -6.73
C VAL A 55 12.03 13.47 -6.43
N ASN A 56 13.20 13.05 -6.93
CA ASN A 56 14.43 13.81 -6.78
C ASN A 56 14.42 15.14 -7.55
N LYS A 57 13.89 15.14 -8.78
CA LYS A 57 13.77 16.35 -9.61
C LYS A 57 12.90 17.43 -8.95
N HIS A 58 11.87 17.03 -8.21
CA HIS A 58 11.00 17.94 -7.47
C HIS A 58 11.52 18.27 -6.06
N GLY A 59 12.73 17.84 -5.69
CA GLY A 59 13.34 18.17 -4.40
C GLY A 59 12.64 17.53 -3.21
N LEU A 60 11.93 16.42 -3.43
CA LEU A 60 11.16 15.74 -2.38
C LEU A 60 12.02 14.85 -1.48
N GLY A 61 13.29 14.66 -1.84
CA GLY A 61 14.35 14.19 -0.93
C GLY A 61 14.31 12.71 -0.56
N ALA A 62 13.64 11.86 -1.35
CA ALA A 62 13.67 10.41 -1.18
C ALA A 62 14.46 9.75 -2.31
N SER A 63 15.36 8.83 -1.94
CA SER A 63 16.13 8.02 -2.89
C SER A 63 15.33 6.81 -3.38
N TYR A 64 15.83 6.14 -4.43
CA TYR A 64 15.24 4.87 -4.90
C TYR A 64 15.22 3.84 -3.77
N ASP A 65 16.32 3.70 -3.02
CA ASP A 65 16.42 2.78 -1.89
C ASP A 65 15.41 3.11 -0.80
N ASP A 66 15.23 4.38 -0.46
CA ASP A 66 14.23 4.81 0.52
C ASP A 66 12.79 4.48 0.10
N LEU A 67 12.50 4.43 -1.20
CA LEU A 67 11.15 4.21 -1.71
C LEU A 67 10.83 2.74 -1.95
N PHE A 68 11.82 1.94 -2.37
CA PHE A 68 11.57 0.60 -2.90
C PHE A 68 12.42 -0.52 -2.29
N VAL A 69 13.46 -0.21 -1.52
CA VAL A 69 14.42 -1.22 -0.99
C VAL A 69 14.36 -1.30 0.53
N THR A 70 14.45 -0.16 1.21
CA THR A 70 14.54 -0.09 2.68
C THR A 70 13.20 -0.33 3.36
N ARG A 71 12.10 0.03 2.70
CA ARG A 71 10.74 -0.08 3.24
C ARG A 71 9.73 -0.45 2.16
N THR A 72 8.81 -1.34 2.52
CA THR A 72 7.65 -1.63 1.69
C THR A 72 6.57 -0.60 1.99
N ILE A 73 6.21 0.21 0.99
CA ILE A 73 5.19 1.24 1.14
C ILE A 73 3.82 0.63 0.84
N VAL A 74 3.04 0.34 1.88
CA VAL A 74 1.68 -0.20 1.75
C VAL A 74 0.70 0.72 2.47
N PHE A 75 -0.42 1.03 1.82
CA PHE A 75 -1.52 1.78 2.41
C PHE A 75 -2.81 0.97 2.31
N GLY A 76 -3.57 0.94 3.41
CA GLY A 76 -4.79 0.15 3.52
C GLY A 76 -5.79 0.75 4.50
N ASP A 77 -7.07 0.45 4.29
CA ASP A 77 -8.19 0.78 5.19
C ASP A 77 -8.59 -0.41 6.08
N PHE A 78 -7.97 -1.56 5.87
CA PHE A 78 -8.29 -2.84 6.52
C PHE A 78 -7.43 -3.14 7.76
N LEU A 79 -6.66 -2.16 8.24
CA LEU A 79 -5.77 -2.31 9.40
C LEU A 79 -6.49 -2.45 10.74
N ARG A 80 -7.82 -2.33 10.78
CA ARG A 80 -8.61 -2.39 12.01
C ARG A 80 -9.81 -3.32 11.83
N MET A 81 -9.79 -4.43 12.56
CA MET A 81 -10.93 -5.34 12.68
C MET A 81 -12.05 -4.75 13.55
N GLY A 82 -13.30 -5.07 13.20
CA GLY A 82 -14.48 -4.68 13.99
C GLY A 82 -14.98 -3.23 13.79
N ILE A 83 -14.38 -2.45 12.88
CA ILE A 83 -14.83 -1.09 12.57
C ILE A 83 -15.71 -1.09 11.31
N GLU A 84 -16.81 -0.32 11.34
CA GLU A 84 -17.69 -0.11 10.19
C GLU A 84 -16.91 0.47 9.00
N ARG A 85 -17.34 0.16 7.77
CA ARG A 85 -16.59 0.54 6.56
C ARG A 85 -16.42 2.05 6.43
N GLU A 86 -17.39 2.82 6.92
CA GLU A 86 -17.41 4.28 6.91
C GLU A 86 -16.39 4.89 7.89
N GLU A 87 -15.99 4.17 8.94
CA GLU A 87 -15.03 4.63 9.95
C GLU A 87 -13.60 4.12 9.70
N ARG A 88 -13.41 3.26 8.70
CA ARG A 88 -12.09 2.79 8.30
C ARG A 88 -11.26 3.93 7.73
N LYS A 89 -10.02 4.04 8.21
CA LYS A 89 -9.09 5.08 7.80
C LYS A 89 -8.06 4.47 6.87
N TYR A 90 -7.90 5.09 5.70
CA TYR A 90 -6.81 4.74 4.80
C TYR A 90 -5.49 5.26 5.38
N GLU A 91 -4.69 4.35 5.93
CA GLU A 91 -3.46 4.66 6.66
C GLU A 91 -2.28 3.79 6.19
N GLU A 92 -1.06 4.28 6.47
CA GLU A 92 0.17 3.57 6.11
C GLU A 92 0.39 2.36 7.02
N VAL A 93 0.66 1.21 6.42
CA VAL A 93 1.03 0.00 7.14
C VAL A 93 2.45 0.18 7.69
N SER A 94 2.56 0.37 8.99
CA SER A 94 3.87 0.57 9.64
C SER A 94 4.63 -0.76 9.88
N ASP A 95 3.91 -1.88 9.95
CA ASP A 95 4.47 -3.19 10.31
C ASP A 95 3.77 -4.28 9.51
N THR A 96 4.50 -4.89 8.57
CA THR A 96 3.97 -5.95 7.71
C THR A 96 3.73 -7.26 8.47
N GLY A 97 4.43 -7.50 9.58
CA GLY A 97 4.19 -8.66 10.44
C GLY A 97 2.84 -8.55 11.14
N LYS A 98 2.48 -7.35 11.64
CA LYS A 98 1.13 -7.09 12.18
C LYS A 98 0.06 -7.23 11.11
N LEU A 99 0.36 -6.83 9.87
CA LEU A 99 -0.57 -6.97 8.76
C LEU A 99 -0.86 -8.43 8.44
N VAL A 100 0.17 -9.28 8.39
CA VAL A 100 0.00 -10.73 8.17
C VAL A 100 -0.85 -11.35 9.27
N ALA A 101 -0.54 -11.06 10.54
CA ALA A 101 -1.32 -11.59 11.67
C ALA A 101 -2.80 -11.15 11.59
N LEU A 102 -3.06 -9.90 11.23
CA LEU A 102 -4.42 -9.40 11.06
C LEU A 102 -5.17 -10.11 9.91
N LEU A 103 -4.48 -10.39 8.81
CA LEU A 103 -5.04 -11.10 7.66
C LEU A 103 -5.31 -12.58 7.99
N GLU A 104 -4.48 -13.21 8.81
CA GLU A 104 -4.71 -14.55 9.37
C GLU A 104 -5.95 -14.56 10.26
N ASP A 105 -6.10 -13.58 11.16
CA ASP A 105 -7.30 -13.44 12.00
C ASP A 105 -8.58 -13.27 11.15
N TYR A 106 -8.52 -12.47 10.08
CA TYR A 106 -9.63 -12.34 9.12
C TYR A 106 -9.95 -13.65 8.39
N LEU A 107 -8.94 -14.43 8.02
CA LEU A 107 -9.10 -15.72 7.35
C LEU A 107 -9.76 -16.74 8.29
N ASP A 108 -9.34 -16.76 9.55
CA ASP A 108 -9.90 -17.64 10.57
C ASP A 108 -11.37 -17.28 10.88
N GLU A 109 -11.70 -15.99 11.04
CA GLU A 109 -13.10 -15.55 11.17
C GLU A 109 -13.95 -15.96 9.97
N TYR A 110 -13.43 -15.82 8.75
CA TYR A 110 -14.12 -16.24 7.54
C TYR A 110 -14.36 -17.75 7.52
N ASN A 111 -13.33 -18.54 7.85
CA ASN A 111 -13.39 -20.00 7.87
C ASN A 111 -14.33 -20.53 8.97
N LEU A 112 -14.49 -19.80 10.08
CA LEU A 112 -15.45 -20.12 11.14
C LEU A 112 -16.89 -19.81 10.72
N ALA A 113 -17.11 -18.74 9.95
CA ALA A 113 -18.44 -18.30 9.53
C ALA A 113 -18.94 -18.96 8.22
N SER A 114 -18.05 -19.53 7.42
CA SER A 114 -18.37 -20.07 6.09
C SER A 114 -18.17 -21.58 6.00
N THR A 115 -19.03 -22.25 5.24
CA THR A 115 -18.92 -23.69 4.95
C THR A 115 -17.76 -24.03 4.00
N ASN A 116 -17.28 -23.06 3.24
CA ASN A 116 -16.14 -23.21 2.34
C ASN A 116 -14.89 -22.61 2.97
N THR A 117 -14.02 -23.46 3.51
CA THR A 117 -12.76 -23.04 4.11
C THR A 117 -11.75 -22.65 3.04
N LEU A 118 -11.15 -21.47 3.18
CA LEU A 118 -10.04 -20.98 2.37
C LEU A 118 -8.73 -21.23 3.13
N ASN A 119 -7.72 -21.76 2.43
CA ASN A 119 -6.36 -21.91 2.98
C ASN A 119 -5.42 -20.97 2.23
N LEU A 120 -5.42 -19.70 2.63
CA LEU A 120 -4.55 -18.67 2.07
C LEU A 120 -3.29 -18.57 2.91
N VAL A 121 -2.14 -18.53 2.25
CA VAL A 121 -0.86 -18.25 2.90
C VAL A 121 -0.43 -16.85 2.49
N PHE A 122 -0.29 -15.95 3.47
CA PHE A 122 0.11 -14.58 3.24
C PHE A 122 1.64 -14.46 3.25
N PHE A 123 2.24 -14.14 2.10
CA PHE A 123 3.65 -13.81 1.95
C PHE A 123 3.80 -12.31 1.66
N LEU A 124 5.00 -11.74 1.80
CA LEU A 124 5.26 -10.32 1.49
C LEU A 124 4.90 -9.90 0.04
N ASP A 125 4.88 -10.85 -0.91
CA ASP A 125 4.39 -10.64 -2.29
C ASP A 125 2.86 -10.75 -2.43
N ALA A 126 2.19 -11.28 -1.41
CA ALA A 126 0.74 -11.53 -1.37
C ALA A 126 0.00 -10.61 -0.38
N VAL A 127 0.70 -9.60 0.17
CA VAL A 127 0.21 -8.64 1.16
C VAL A 127 0.34 -7.22 0.61
#